data_AF-A0A1C5SDZ7-F1
#
_entry.id   AF-A0A1C5SDZ7-F1
#
_cell.length_a   1.000
_cell.length_b   1.000
_cell.length_c   1.000
_cell.angle_alpha   90.00
_cell.angle_beta   90.00
_cell.angle_gamma   90.00
#
_symmetry.space_group_name_H-M   'P 1'
#
loop_
_entity.id
_entity.type
_entity.pdbx_description
1 polymer ?
#
loop_
_entity_poly.entity_id
_entity_poly.type
_entity_poly.pdbx_seq_one_letter_code
_entity_poly.pdbx_strand_id
1 'polypeptide(L)'
;MKIDIQAGGIWYHGSNALFTELRAGSTITQWKALAEAFSHKPTLLGYDDDGSIFHNGKEKGYLYMIDEPIEAGKDIYQHPRSTMDENAEFLTNRPLSVRLVGEVGNPD
;
A
#
# COMPACT_ATOMS: atom_id res chain seq x y z
N MET A 1 10.66 -5.85 11.71
CA MET A 1 11.75 -5.29 10.86
C MET A 1 11.79 -3.76 10.96
N LYS A 2 12.94 -3.09 10.75
CA LYS A 2 12.99 -1.61 10.68
C LYS A 2 12.61 -1.13 9.28
N ILE A 3 11.50 -0.40 9.16
CA ILE A 3 11.05 0.23 7.92
C ILE A 3 11.21 1.75 8.05
N ASP A 4 11.95 2.34 7.13
CA ASP A 4 12.16 3.79 7.09
C ASP A 4 11.34 4.39 5.94
N ILE A 5 10.59 5.46 6.23
CA ILE A 5 9.94 6.28 5.20
C ILE A 5 10.88 7.38 4.72
N GLN A 6 10.86 7.63 3.42
CA GLN A 6 11.60 8.72 2.80
C GLN A 6 10.67 9.93 2.65
N ALA A 7 11.13 11.08 3.12
CA ALA A 7 10.47 12.36 2.85
C ALA A 7 10.43 12.60 1.33
N GLY A 8 9.23 12.84 0.78
CA GLY A 8 9.04 12.93 -0.67
C GLY A 8 9.16 11.60 -1.43
N GLY A 9 9.23 10.48 -0.72
CA GLY A 9 9.22 9.15 -1.32
C GLY A 9 7.88 8.81 -2.00
N ILE A 10 7.91 7.82 -2.89
CA ILE A 10 6.72 7.37 -3.62
C ILE A 10 5.85 6.53 -2.70
N TRP A 11 4.55 6.82 -2.72
CA TRP A 11 3.53 6.05 -2.03
C TRP A 11 2.76 5.18 -3.02
N TYR A 12 2.54 3.94 -2.63
CA TYR A 12 1.87 2.93 -3.43
C TYR A 12 0.57 2.46 -2.78
N HIS A 13 -0.35 2.02 -3.63
CA HIS A 13 -1.58 1.36 -3.24
C HIS A 13 -1.82 0.13 -4.11
N GLY A 14 -2.22 -0.97 -3.48
CA GLY A 14 -2.65 -2.18 -4.18
C GLY A 14 -4.17 -2.33 -4.18
N SER A 15 -4.75 -2.62 -5.35
CA SER A 15 -6.17 -2.96 -5.44
C SER A 15 -6.46 -3.93 -6.58
N ASN A 16 -7.58 -4.65 -6.49
CA ASN A 16 -8.10 -5.49 -7.56
C ASN A 16 -9.05 -4.76 -8.52
N ALA A 17 -9.19 -3.45 -8.37
CA ALA A 17 -10.07 -2.61 -9.17
C ALA A 17 -9.28 -1.51 -9.91
N LEU A 18 -9.86 -1.02 -11.01
CA LEU A 18 -9.37 0.12 -11.80
C LEU A 18 -10.03 1.43 -11.35
N PHE A 19 -9.22 2.44 -11.01
CA PHE A 19 -9.67 3.78 -10.62
C PHE A 19 -8.54 4.81 -10.74
N THR A 20 -8.91 6.08 -10.64
CA THR A 20 -7.99 7.22 -10.67
C THR A 20 -7.97 8.01 -9.36
N GLU A 21 -8.81 7.64 -8.40
CA GLU A 21 -8.89 8.31 -7.09
C GLU A 21 -9.04 7.26 -5.98
N LEU A 22 -8.22 7.40 -4.94
CA LEU A 22 -8.37 6.70 -3.67
C LEU A 22 -9.30 7.48 -2.75
N ARG A 23 -10.17 6.76 -2.06
CA ARG A 23 -11.01 7.34 -1.01
C ARG A 23 -10.19 7.60 0.25
N ALA A 24 -10.63 8.54 1.07
CA ALA A 24 -10.13 8.67 2.44
C ALA A 24 -10.31 7.35 3.21
N GLY A 25 -9.35 7.03 4.07
CA GLY A 25 -9.28 5.76 4.81
C GLY A 25 -8.73 4.60 3.98
N SER A 26 -8.14 4.85 2.81
CA SER A 26 -7.46 3.81 2.04
C SER A 26 -6.05 3.56 2.58
N THR A 27 -5.60 2.31 2.55
CA THR A 27 -4.23 1.93 2.90
C THR A 27 -3.23 2.35 1.81
N ILE A 28 -2.08 2.89 2.19
CA ILE A 28 -0.93 3.13 1.30
C ILE A 28 0.38 2.75 2.01
N THR A 29 1.44 2.54 1.24
CA THR A 29 2.78 2.22 1.77
C THR A 29 3.89 2.70 0.83
N GLN A 30 5.08 3.02 1.35
CA GLN A 30 6.26 3.22 0.49
C GLN A 30 6.93 1.90 0.08
N TRP A 31 6.53 0.78 0.68
CA TRP A 31 7.03 -0.54 0.31
C TRP A 31 6.25 -1.11 -0.87
N LYS A 32 6.80 -0.96 -2.07
CA LYS A 32 6.17 -1.40 -3.34
C LYS A 32 5.65 -2.84 -3.30
N ALA A 33 6.49 -3.80 -2.87
CA ALA A 33 6.12 -5.22 -2.84
C ALA A 33 4.97 -5.51 -1.85
N LEU A 34 4.89 -4.77 -0.74
CA LEU A 34 3.78 -4.88 0.20
C LEU A 34 2.47 -4.40 -0.43
N ALA A 35 2.49 -3.29 -1.17
CA ALA A 35 1.34 -2.84 -1.94
C ALA A 35 0.92 -3.85 -3.02
N GLU A 36 1.88 -4.46 -3.72
CA GLU A 36 1.62 -5.53 -4.70
C GLU A 36 0.89 -6.71 -4.03
N ALA A 37 1.36 -7.19 -2.88
CA ALA A 37 0.73 -8.26 -2.12
C ALA A 37 -0.71 -7.92 -1.65
N PHE A 38 -0.95 -6.69 -1.17
CA PHE A 38 -2.29 -6.21 -0.80
C PHE A 38 -3.26 -6.14 -1.99
N SER A 39 -2.74 -5.94 -3.22
CA SER A 39 -3.58 -5.80 -4.41
C SER A 39 -4.42 -7.04 -4.70
N HIS A 40 -3.95 -8.22 -4.26
CA HIS A 40 -4.60 -9.52 -4.46
C HIS A 40 -5.73 -9.82 -3.46
N LYS A 41 -6.16 -8.83 -2.65
CA LYS A 41 -7.20 -8.95 -1.61
C LYS A 41 -7.00 -10.15 -0.66
N PRO A 42 -5.81 -10.27 -0.05
CA PRO A 42 -5.57 -11.32 0.93
C PRO A 42 -6.47 -11.17 2.15
N THR A 43 -6.86 -12.30 2.74
CA THR A 43 -7.40 -12.35 4.11
C THR A 43 -6.30 -12.56 5.15
N LEU A 44 -5.14 -13.06 4.71
CA LEU A 44 -3.91 -13.19 5.47
C LEU A 44 -2.75 -12.66 4.64
N LEU A 45 -2.04 -11.68 5.21
CA LEU A 45 -0.79 -11.14 4.68
C LEU A 45 0.15 -10.89 5.85
N GLY A 46 1.42 -11.27 5.67
CA GLY A 46 2.49 -11.02 6.63
C GLY A 46 3.83 -11.00 5.94
N TYR A 47 4.87 -10.74 6.72
CA TYR A 47 6.24 -10.83 6.25
C TYR A 47 7.17 -11.21 7.40
N ASP A 48 8.27 -11.88 7.07
CA ASP A 48 9.31 -12.25 8.03
C ASP A 48 10.33 -11.10 8.23
N ASP A 49 11.24 -11.26 9.20
CA ASP A 49 12.24 -10.24 9.55
C ASP A 49 13.23 -9.91 8.42
N ASP A 50 13.35 -10.78 7.42
CA ASP A 50 14.15 -10.57 6.21
C ASP A 50 13.39 -9.80 5.10
N GLY A 51 12.12 -9.45 5.34
CA GLY A 51 11.25 -8.79 4.39
C GLY A 51 10.56 -9.72 3.39
N SER A 52 10.67 -11.04 3.56
CA SER A 52 9.95 -12.02 2.74
C SER A 52 8.45 -11.91 3.00
N ILE A 53 7.69 -11.44 1.99
CA ILE A 53 6.23 -11.27 2.09
C ILE A 53 5.53 -12.57 1.71
N PHE A 54 4.53 -12.95 2.51
CA PHE A 54 3.62 -14.06 2.21
C PHE A 54 2.17 -13.59 2.33
N HIS A 55 1.31 -14.08 1.46
CA HIS A 55 -0.12 -13.79 1.51
C HIS A 55 -0.96 -14.88 0.84
N ASN A 56 -2.26 -14.92 1.13
CA ASN A 56 -3.19 -15.88 0.55
C ASN A 56 -4.16 -15.27 -0.49
N GLY A 57 -3.97 -14.00 -0.85
CA GLY A 57 -4.76 -13.33 -1.88
C GLY A 57 -4.65 -14.02 -3.25
N LYS A 58 -5.76 -14.06 -3.98
CA LYS A 58 -5.87 -14.71 -5.31
C LYS A 58 -6.55 -13.83 -6.36
N GLU A 59 -7.01 -12.65 -5.98
CA GLU A 59 -7.62 -11.71 -6.93
C GLU A 59 -6.57 -11.13 -7.88
N LYS A 60 -7.00 -10.70 -9.07
CA LYS A 60 -6.13 -9.94 -9.98
C LYS A 60 -5.66 -8.66 -9.29
N GLY A 61 -4.37 -8.35 -9.37
CA GLY A 61 -3.77 -7.20 -8.72
C GLY A 61 -3.44 -6.06 -9.67
N TYR A 62 -3.63 -4.82 -9.22
CA TYR A 62 -3.13 -3.61 -9.87
C TYR A 62 -2.35 -2.78 -8.85
N LEU A 63 -1.22 -2.24 -9.29
CA LEU A 63 -0.39 -1.34 -8.49
C LEU A 63 -0.61 0.09 -8.93
N TYR A 64 -0.85 0.96 -7.96
CA TYR A 64 -0.99 2.39 -8.12
C TYR A 64 0.10 3.13 -7.38
N MET A 65 0.38 4.34 -7.83
CA MET A 65 1.09 5.32 -7.02
C MET A 65 0.29 6.60 -6.88
N ILE A 66 0.50 7.29 -5.76
CA ILE A 66 -0.09 8.60 -5.51
C ILE A 66 0.48 9.60 -6.53
N ASP A 67 -0.39 10.31 -7.23
CA ASP A 67 -0.07 11.21 -8.33
C ASP A 67 -0.28 12.69 -7.94
N GLU A 68 -0.04 13.00 -6.67
CA GLU A 68 -0.08 14.35 -6.14
C GLU A 68 0.80 14.46 -4.89
N PRO A 69 1.20 15.69 -4.49
CA PRO A 69 1.93 15.89 -3.24
C PRO A 69 1.09 15.48 -2.03
N ILE A 70 1.72 14.77 -1.09
CA ILE A 70 1.11 14.40 0.18
C ILE A 70 2.06 14.62 1.36
N GLU A 71 1.48 14.99 2.50
CA GLU A 71 2.20 15.30 3.73
C GLU A 71 1.79 14.34 4.86
N ALA A 72 2.79 13.70 5.49
CA ALA A 72 2.56 12.84 6.64
C ALA A 72 2.08 13.65 7.86
N GLY A 73 1.11 13.11 8.60
CA GLY A 73 0.44 13.78 9.72
C GLY A 73 -0.73 14.69 9.31
N LYS A 74 -0.82 15.05 8.03
CA LYS A 74 -1.92 15.85 7.48
C LYS A 74 -2.80 15.03 6.54
N ASP A 75 -2.21 14.54 5.45
CA ASP A 75 -2.92 13.80 4.40
C ASP A 75 -2.93 12.30 4.67
N ILE A 76 -1.94 11.80 5.41
CA ILE A 76 -1.76 10.39 5.72
C ILE A 76 -1.27 10.22 7.17
N TYR A 77 -1.57 9.08 7.78
CA TYR A 77 -1.17 8.77 9.16
C TYR A 77 -0.93 7.27 9.32
N GLN A 78 -0.07 6.89 10.27
CA GLN A 78 0.22 5.49 10.58
C GLN A 78 -1.08 4.73 10.84
N HIS A 79 -1.25 3.56 10.22
CA HIS A 79 -2.46 2.77 10.41
C HIS A 79 -2.60 2.37 11.89
N PRO A 80 -3.58 2.91 12.64
CA PRO A 80 -3.57 2.89 14.11
C PRO A 80 -3.87 1.51 14.71
N ARG A 81 -4.38 0.59 13.89
CA ARG A 81 -4.76 -0.77 14.26
C ARG A 81 -4.01 -1.83 13.47
N SER A 82 -2.92 -1.46 12.80
CA SER A 82 -2.11 -2.44 12.07
C SER A 82 -1.27 -3.22 13.08
N THR A 83 -1.11 -4.51 12.83
CA THR A 83 -0.17 -5.37 13.56
C THR A 83 1.20 -5.43 12.87
N MET A 84 1.34 -4.74 11.72
CA MET A 84 2.61 -4.61 11.01
C MET A 84 3.55 -3.64 11.73
N ASP A 85 4.83 -3.66 11.36
CA ASP A 85 5.83 -2.75 11.91
C ASP A 85 5.45 -1.28 11.65
N GLU A 86 5.99 -0.40 12.49
CA GLU A 86 5.92 1.04 12.25
C GLU A 86 6.43 1.37 10.84
N ASN A 87 5.78 2.33 10.19
CA ASN A 87 6.03 2.76 8.81
C ASN A 87 5.68 1.75 7.70
N ALA A 88 5.20 0.54 8.01
CA ALA A 88 4.77 -0.42 6.99
C ALA A 88 3.50 0.03 6.26
N GLU A 89 2.54 0.60 6.99
CA GLU A 89 1.18 0.83 6.52
C GLU A 89 0.63 2.17 7.03
N PHE A 90 0.10 2.98 6.11
CA PHE A 90 -0.53 4.27 6.41
C PHE A 90 -1.95 4.30 5.87
N LEU A 91 -2.80 5.12 6.49
CA LEU A 91 -4.14 5.44 6.01
C LEU A 91 -4.18 6.86 5.44
N THR A 92 -4.98 7.04 4.40
CA THR A 92 -5.29 8.38 3.86
C THR A 92 -6.35 9.09 4.71
N ASN A 93 -6.23 10.41 4.86
CA ASN A 93 -7.20 11.27 5.56
C ASN A 93 -8.10 12.06 4.60
N ARG A 94 -7.79 12.05 3.31
CA ARG A 94 -8.56 12.69 2.24
C ARG A 94 -8.52 11.84 0.97
N PRO A 95 -9.38 12.12 -0.02
CA PRO A 95 -9.20 11.55 -1.34
C PRO A 95 -7.87 11.94 -1.97
N LEU A 96 -7.24 10.99 -2.67
CA LEU A 96 -5.95 11.17 -3.34
C LEU A 96 -6.02 10.66 -4.77
N SER A 97 -5.53 11.47 -5.70
CA SER A 97 -5.33 11.12 -7.10
C SER A 97 -4.25 10.05 -7.21
N VAL A 98 -4.51 9.05 -8.05
CA VAL A 98 -3.56 7.97 -8.33
C VAL A 98 -3.39 7.76 -9.81
N ARG A 99 -2.19 7.31 -10.17
CA ARG A 99 -1.91 6.78 -11.50
C ARG A 99 -1.60 5.29 -11.43
N LEU A 100 -2.13 4.53 -12.39
CA LEU A 100 -1.84 3.11 -12.54
C LEU A 100 -0.37 2.96 -12.94
N VAL A 101 0.37 2.15 -12.17
CA VAL A 101 1.73 1.73 -12.50
C VAL A 101 1.69 0.52 -13.43
N GLY A 102 0.80 -0.44 -13.14
CA GLY A 102 0.59 -1.61 -13.99
C GLY A 102 -0.19 -2.72 -13.29
N GLU A 103 -0.41 -3.81 -14.02
CA GLU A 103 -0.92 -5.06 -13.47
C GLU A 103 0.17 -5.76 -12.65
N VAL A 104 -0.23 -6.37 -11.54
CA VAL A 104 0.62 -7.25 -10.74
C VAL A 104 0.39 -8.67 -11.23
N GLY A 105 1.47 -9.44 -11.43
CA GLY A 105 1.38 -10.83 -11.85
C GLY A 105 0.48 -11.65 -10.91
N ASN A 106 -0.08 -12.75 -11.42
CA ASN A 106 -0.88 -13.62 -10.56
C ASN A 106 -0.02 -14.15 -9.41
N PRO A 107 -0.53 -14.15 -8.18
CA PRO A 107 0.18 -14.71 -7.05
C PRO A 107 0.23 -16.23 -7.19
N ASP A 108 1.39 -16.83 -6.92
CA ASP A 108 1.62 -18.27 -6.96
C ASP A 108 0.63 -19.04 -6.05
#